data_AF-A0A8C3VS83-F1
#
_entry.id   AF-A0A8C3VS83-F1
#
_cell.length_a   1.000
_cell.length_b   1.000
_cell.length_c   1.000
_cell.angle_alpha   90.00
_cell.angle_beta   90.00
_cell.angle_gamma   90.00
#
_symmetry.space_group_name_H-M   'P 1'
#
loop_
_entity.id
_entity.type
_entity.pdbx_description
1 polymer ?
#
loop_
_entity_poly.entity_id
_entity_poly.type
_entity_poly.pdbx_seq_one_letter_code
_entity_poly.pdbx_strand_id
1 'polypeptide(L)'
;PGPCHTLLLDPGFSPAGLDRSAAVASATAPKMPRRLQATVAFVAVTVIFSLVVLFIAYVFFREFQTVVLGDNTLDPYHAVRGAELHQAIQMFKRQENSSTYHVEIQTLRCRVDNVTSELQLLGSHLDSASADIEVVKGVLKDASALSVQTQVLRGSLEGTALEIQRLKGDLEEANALNSQTQSFLKSSLENTSTELHMLSRGLENASVEIQVLKAGLETASAQAQLANSSLKNVNAQIHVLRGSLDSVDDLRTQHQVLRNSLEGATAEMQRLNGSLQSANAFSSQTQTFVKGSLDNTSAEIQVLRGHLEKASNEIHLLKSDLETVTAQTQRVNSHLEQTDAQMRVFKTDLESATALNPEIRMLNDLLRNASQEIQTLKRGMKDAMALHSRASLLERSLQEAKAELQKLKGDLENTKTLTVRIQEEQSRLETVRAPSASQEQLQRTQNQLLQLILQGWKSYNGNLYYFSHFKKSWSQAEQFCVSHGAHLASVTSEEEQAFVTQFTSASYYWIGLTDSGSEGVWRWTDGTPFSGARSRG
;
A
#
# COMPACT_ATOMS: atom_id res chain seq x y z
N PRO A 1 -58.04 15.07 51.45
CA PRO A 1 -58.94 13.98 50.98
C PRO A 1 -58.50 13.50 49.57
N GLY A 2 -58.09 12.24 49.42
CA GLY A 2 -57.93 11.58 48.10
C GLY A 2 -59.28 11.17 47.50
N PRO A 3 -59.37 10.34 46.42
CA PRO A 3 -58.39 9.37 45.85
C PRO A 3 -57.99 9.68 44.37
N CYS A 4 -57.18 8.92 43.58
CA CYS A 4 -56.30 7.75 43.80
C CYS A 4 -55.19 7.60 42.72
N HIS A 5 -54.28 6.64 43.00
CA HIS A 5 -53.39 5.78 42.19
C HIS A 5 -53.54 5.60 40.66
N THR A 6 -52.56 5.11 39.85
CA THR A 6 -51.07 5.03 39.75
C THR A 6 -50.79 4.15 38.51
N LEU A 7 -49.72 4.39 37.74
CA LEU A 7 -48.66 3.39 37.44
C LEU A 7 -47.61 3.94 36.45
N LEU A 8 -46.33 3.72 36.75
CA LEU A 8 -45.16 4.05 35.94
C LEU A 8 -43.98 3.16 36.42
N LEU A 9 -43.04 2.86 35.51
CA LEU A 9 -41.69 2.29 35.70
C LEU A 9 -41.49 0.75 35.70
N ASP A 10 -40.58 0.36 34.78
CA ASP A 10 -39.57 -0.71 34.78
C ASP A 10 -38.69 -0.79 36.06
N PRO A 11 -37.66 -1.67 36.15
CA PRO A 11 -37.52 -3.07 35.70
C PRO A 11 -36.91 -3.98 36.81
N GLY A 12 -36.71 -5.29 36.59
CA GLY A 12 -35.95 -6.09 37.57
C GLY A 12 -35.66 -7.57 37.25
N PHE A 13 -34.36 -7.92 37.30
CA PHE A 13 -33.73 -9.24 37.41
C PHE A 13 -34.53 -10.40 38.04
N SER A 14 -34.35 -11.62 37.52
CA SER A 14 -34.09 -12.83 38.34
C SER A 14 -33.44 -14.00 37.57
N PRO A 15 -32.65 -14.88 38.24
CA PRO A 15 -31.93 -16.01 37.62
C PRO A 15 -32.46 -17.40 38.02
N ALA A 16 -31.83 -18.45 37.46
CA ALA A 16 -31.97 -19.88 37.80
C ALA A 16 -33.37 -20.51 37.53
N GLY A 17 -33.48 -21.78 37.15
CA GLY A 17 -32.45 -22.79 36.88
C GLY A 17 -32.84 -24.14 37.50
N LEU A 18 -33.20 -25.11 36.66
CA LEU A 18 -33.26 -26.55 36.95
C LEU A 18 -33.77 -27.28 35.71
N ASP A 19 -32.97 -28.19 35.15
CA ASP A 19 -33.47 -29.54 34.92
C ASP A 19 -32.34 -30.57 34.88
N ARG A 20 -32.64 -31.83 35.18
CA ARG A 20 -31.65 -32.84 35.58
C ARG A 20 -31.70 -34.11 34.73
N SER A 21 -30.51 -34.54 34.31
CA SER A 21 -30.08 -35.95 34.17
C SER A 21 -30.38 -36.75 32.89
N ALA A 22 -29.46 -37.70 32.64
CA ALA A 22 -29.46 -38.78 31.65
C ALA A 22 -29.12 -38.36 30.19
N ALA A 23 -28.22 -39.04 29.45
CA ALA A 23 -27.46 -40.25 29.78
C ALA A 23 -26.15 -40.43 28.95
N VAL A 24 -25.27 -41.31 29.46
CA VAL A 24 -24.25 -42.10 28.76
C VAL A 24 -23.12 -41.36 28.01
N ALA A 25 -21.91 -41.46 28.59
CA ALA A 25 -20.66 -41.21 27.87
C ALA A 25 -20.36 -42.35 26.87
N SER A 26 -19.93 -41.99 25.66
CA SER A 26 -19.22 -42.91 24.76
C SER A 26 -17.88 -42.30 24.36
N ALA A 27 -16.79 -43.04 24.57
CA ALA A 27 -15.45 -42.58 24.27
C ALA A 27 -15.26 -42.50 22.74
N THR A 28 -15.25 -41.28 22.20
CA THR A 28 -14.98 -41.04 20.78
C THR A 28 -13.51 -40.68 20.59
N ALA A 29 -12.76 -41.57 19.93
CA ALA A 29 -11.38 -41.31 19.53
C ALA A 29 -11.28 -40.05 18.65
N PRO A 30 -10.21 -39.24 18.78
CA PRO A 30 -10.08 -38.00 18.03
C PRO A 30 -9.95 -38.28 16.53
N LYS A 31 -10.97 -37.92 15.76
CA LYS A 31 -10.93 -37.97 14.29
C LYS A 31 -9.92 -36.94 13.79
N MET A 32 -8.74 -37.40 13.35
CA MET A 32 -7.75 -36.54 12.69
C MET A 32 -8.39 -35.77 11.53
N PRO A 33 -8.07 -34.47 11.35
CA PRO A 33 -8.61 -33.69 10.25
C PRO A 33 -8.09 -34.23 8.91
N ARG A 34 -8.98 -34.32 7.91
CA ARG A 34 -8.71 -34.95 6.59
C ARG A 34 -7.43 -34.45 5.89
N ARG A 35 -7.02 -33.20 6.11
CA ARG A 35 -5.75 -32.65 5.59
C ARG A 35 -4.51 -33.34 6.19
N LEU A 36 -4.52 -33.64 7.49
CA LEU A 36 -3.42 -34.35 8.15
C LEU A 36 -3.33 -35.80 7.64
N GLN A 37 -4.46 -36.46 7.44
CA GLN A 37 -4.51 -37.81 6.87
C GLN A 37 -3.97 -37.86 5.43
N ALA A 38 -4.27 -36.85 4.60
CA ALA A 38 -3.68 -36.72 3.26
C ALA A 38 -2.16 -36.45 3.30
N THR A 39 -1.69 -35.64 4.26
CA THR A 39 -0.25 -35.37 4.44
C THR A 39 0.49 -36.62 4.90
N VAL A 40 -0.05 -37.37 5.87
CA VAL A 40 0.51 -38.64 6.33
C VAL A 40 0.50 -39.70 5.23
N ALA A 41 -0.56 -39.77 4.41
CA ALA A 41 -0.60 -40.65 3.25
C ALA A 41 0.46 -40.29 2.19
N PHE A 42 0.67 -39.00 1.92
CA PHE A 42 1.71 -38.54 0.97
C PHE A 42 3.13 -38.84 1.48
N VAL A 43 3.38 -38.65 2.79
CA VAL A 43 4.65 -39.04 3.44
C VAL A 43 4.82 -40.56 3.40
N ALA A 44 3.78 -41.35 3.67
CA ALA A 44 3.84 -42.82 3.57
C ALA A 44 4.16 -43.27 2.13
N VAL A 45 3.51 -42.71 1.12
CA VAL A 45 3.75 -43.05 -0.30
C VAL A 45 5.17 -42.65 -0.73
N THR A 46 5.66 -41.48 -0.34
CA THR A 46 7.04 -41.04 -0.66
C THR A 46 8.10 -41.86 0.07
N VAL A 47 7.86 -42.28 1.31
CA VAL A 47 8.74 -43.22 2.03
C VAL A 47 8.73 -44.61 1.38
N ILE A 48 7.55 -45.14 1.02
CA ILE A 48 7.44 -46.44 0.32
C ILE A 48 8.14 -46.36 -1.04
N PHE A 49 7.94 -45.29 -1.82
CA PHE A 49 8.63 -45.10 -3.10
C PHE A 49 10.15 -45.01 -2.92
N SER A 50 10.63 -44.28 -1.89
CA SER A 50 12.06 -44.19 -1.57
C SER A 50 12.64 -45.55 -1.15
N LEU A 51 11.89 -46.36 -0.40
CA LEU A 51 12.28 -47.72 -0.01
C LEU A 51 12.28 -48.68 -1.21
N VAL A 52 11.35 -48.54 -2.16
CA VAL A 52 11.34 -49.31 -3.41
C VAL A 52 12.53 -48.92 -4.29
N VAL A 53 12.84 -47.63 -4.43
CA VAL A 53 14.05 -47.18 -5.16
C VAL A 53 15.33 -47.67 -4.48
N LEU A 54 15.41 -47.62 -3.15
CA LEU A 54 16.54 -48.20 -2.39
C LEU A 54 16.63 -49.72 -2.53
N PHE A 55 15.50 -50.43 -2.58
CA PHE A 55 15.48 -51.88 -2.78
C PHE A 55 15.91 -52.25 -4.20
N ILE A 56 15.42 -51.54 -5.22
CA ILE A 56 15.87 -51.70 -6.60
C ILE A 56 17.37 -51.40 -6.71
N ALA A 57 17.84 -50.28 -6.14
CA ALA A 57 19.26 -49.94 -6.12
C ALA A 57 20.11 -50.97 -5.36
N TYR A 58 19.60 -51.55 -4.26
CA TYR A 58 20.27 -52.62 -3.53
C TYR A 58 20.32 -53.93 -4.31
N VAL A 59 19.24 -54.31 -5.01
CA VAL A 59 19.23 -55.48 -5.91
C VAL A 59 20.21 -55.28 -7.07
N PHE A 60 20.18 -54.10 -7.71
CA PHE A 60 21.10 -53.75 -8.80
C PHE A 60 22.55 -53.72 -8.32
N PHE A 61 22.83 -53.14 -7.15
CA PHE A 61 24.16 -53.12 -6.54
C PHE A 61 24.61 -54.53 -6.10
N ARG A 62 23.69 -55.41 -5.70
CA ARG A 62 23.99 -56.80 -5.34
C ARG A 62 24.30 -57.64 -6.57
N GLU A 63 23.55 -57.50 -7.66
CA GLU A 63 23.90 -58.10 -8.96
C GLU A 63 25.24 -57.56 -9.46
N PHE A 64 25.45 -56.25 -9.38
CA PHE A 64 26.73 -55.61 -9.73
C PHE A 64 27.89 -56.10 -8.85
N GLN A 65 27.69 -56.32 -7.55
CA GLN A 65 28.70 -56.95 -6.69
C GLN A 65 28.94 -58.43 -7.05
N THR A 66 27.93 -59.20 -7.45
CA THR A 66 28.18 -60.58 -7.93
C THR A 66 28.89 -60.63 -9.29
N VAL A 67 28.77 -59.58 -10.11
CA VAL A 67 29.41 -59.48 -11.43
C VAL A 67 30.81 -58.81 -11.37
N VAL A 68 31.05 -57.91 -10.40
CA VAL A 68 32.28 -57.11 -10.30
C VAL A 68 33.15 -57.48 -9.08
N LEU A 69 32.57 -58.10 -8.05
CA LEU A 69 33.25 -58.54 -6.83
C LEU A 69 32.97 -60.03 -6.51
N GLY A 70 32.77 -60.83 -7.57
CA GLY A 70 32.88 -62.28 -7.54
C GLY A 70 34.33 -62.73 -7.38
N ASP A 71 34.82 -62.65 -6.14
CA ASP A 71 35.97 -63.38 -5.57
C ASP A 71 37.31 -63.32 -6.34
N ASN A 72 38.06 -62.23 -6.15
CA ASN A 72 39.49 -62.15 -6.47
C ASN A 72 40.37 -62.68 -5.32
N THR A 73 40.05 -63.84 -4.72
CA THR A 73 41.01 -64.57 -3.91
C THR A 73 42.05 -65.23 -4.80
N LEU A 74 43.30 -64.79 -4.65
CA LEU A 74 44.47 -65.38 -5.30
C LEU A 74 44.68 -66.81 -4.78
N ASP A 75 44.40 -67.82 -5.61
CA ASP A 75 44.90 -69.18 -5.44
C ASP A 75 45.58 -69.65 -6.75
N PRO A 76 46.85 -70.09 -6.74
CA PRO A 76 47.74 -69.90 -7.90
C PRO A 76 47.74 -71.08 -8.90
N TYR A 77 46.58 -71.40 -9.50
CA TYR A 77 46.46 -72.53 -10.46
C TYR A 77 45.67 -72.24 -11.74
N HIS A 78 46.00 -71.16 -12.47
CA HIS A 78 45.42 -70.89 -13.80
C HIS A 78 46.40 -70.70 -14.97
N ALA A 79 47.69 -70.95 -14.77
CA ALA A 79 48.68 -71.02 -15.87
C ALA A 79 48.65 -72.35 -16.67
N VAL A 80 47.88 -73.36 -16.24
CA VAL A 80 47.93 -74.73 -16.80
C VAL A 80 46.95 -74.95 -17.96
N ARG A 81 45.84 -74.20 -18.04
CA ARG A 81 44.78 -74.44 -19.06
C ARG A 81 45.07 -73.88 -20.46
N GLY A 82 46.20 -73.18 -20.65
CA GLY A 82 46.71 -72.85 -21.99
C GLY A 82 47.52 -73.99 -22.64
N ALA A 83 48.29 -74.71 -21.82
CA ALA A 83 49.17 -75.79 -22.27
C ALA A 83 48.41 -77.07 -22.62
N GLU A 84 47.40 -77.43 -21.82
CA GLU A 84 46.55 -78.60 -22.09
C GLU A 84 45.71 -78.42 -23.36
N LEU A 85 45.24 -77.21 -23.67
CA LEU A 85 44.54 -76.93 -24.93
C LEU A 85 45.47 -77.08 -26.14
N HIS A 86 46.73 -76.67 -26.03
CA HIS A 86 47.73 -76.85 -27.09
C HIS A 86 48.13 -78.33 -27.28
N GLN A 87 48.22 -79.12 -26.21
CA GLN A 87 48.44 -80.56 -26.29
C GLN A 87 47.22 -81.32 -26.81
N ALA A 88 45.99 -80.93 -26.44
CA ALA A 88 44.76 -81.51 -27.00
C ALA A 88 44.64 -81.25 -28.51
N ILE A 89 44.99 -80.04 -28.97
CA ILE A 89 45.03 -79.69 -30.40
C ILE A 89 46.15 -80.47 -31.13
N GLN A 90 47.30 -80.74 -30.49
CA GLN A 90 48.33 -81.59 -31.07
C GLN A 90 47.94 -83.07 -31.14
N MET A 91 47.21 -83.62 -30.16
CA MET A 91 46.69 -84.99 -30.24
C MET A 91 45.63 -85.15 -31.34
N PHE A 92 44.76 -84.16 -31.54
CA PHE A 92 43.77 -84.17 -32.62
C PHE A 92 44.39 -84.14 -34.04
N LYS A 93 45.68 -83.82 -34.18
CA LYS A 93 46.38 -83.80 -35.47
C LYS A 93 46.99 -85.15 -35.89
N ARG A 94 46.71 -86.24 -35.15
CA ARG A 94 47.13 -87.61 -35.50
C ARG A 94 45.96 -88.61 -35.54
N GLN A 95 44.80 -88.20 -36.07
CA GLN A 95 43.80 -89.16 -36.52
C GLN A 95 42.94 -88.58 -37.65
N GLU A 96 43.46 -88.62 -38.89
CA GLU A 96 42.62 -88.41 -40.07
C GLU A 96 41.60 -89.54 -40.18
N ASN A 97 40.34 -89.25 -39.84
CA ASN A 97 39.12 -89.75 -40.48
C ASN A 97 37.88 -89.35 -39.65
N SER A 98 37.17 -88.28 -40.06
CA SER A 98 35.70 -88.21 -40.03
C SER A 98 35.22 -86.83 -40.50
N SER A 99 34.22 -86.80 -41.38
CA SER A 99 33.50 -85.59 -41.80
C SER A 99 32.68 -84.93 -40.68
N THR A 100 32.48 -85.59 -39.54
CA THR A 100 31.69 -85.08 -38.41
C THR A 100 32.30 -83.85 -37.74
N TYR A 101 33.61 -83.85 -37.47
CA TYR A 101 34.26 -82.77 -36.73
C TYR A 101 34.32 -81.43 -37.48
N HIS A 102 34.32 -81.45 -38.82
CA HIS A 102 34.29 -80.21 -39.61
C HIS A 102 32.94 -79.48 -39.45
N VAL A 103 31.84 -80.25 -39.41
CA VAL A 103 30.48 -79.73 -39.18
C VAL A 103 30.35 -79.20 -37.75
N GLU A 104 30.90 -79.89 -36.74
CA GLU A 104 30.90 -79.41 -35.36
C GLU A 104 31.71 -78.11 -35.19
N ILE A 105 32.88 -77.99 -35.83
CA ILE A 105 33.69 -76.76 -35.79
C ILE A 105 33.00 -75.60 -36.52
N GLN A 106 32.34 -75.84 -37.66
CA GLN A 106 31.50 -74.81 -38.29
C GLN A 106 30.30 -74.41 -37.42
N THR A 107 29.65 -75.39 -36.76
CA THR A 107 28.52 -75.14 -35.85
C THR A 107 28.96 -74.30 -34.64
N LEU A 108 30.13 -74.60 -34.07
CA LEU A 108 30.74 -73.80 -33.02
C LEU A 108 31.09 -72.39 -33.50
N ARG A 109 31.63 -72.23 -34.72
CA ARG A 109 31.90 -70.91 -35.30
C ARG A 109 30.62 -70.08 -35.44
N CYS A 110 29.56 -70.63 -36.04
CA CYS A 110 28.26 -69.94 -36.13
C CYS A 110 27.70 -69.56 -34.74
N ARG A 111 27.90 -70.39 -33.71
CA ARG A 111 27.48 -70.06 -32.34
C ARG A 111 28.32 -68.93 -31.73
N VAL A 112 29.63 -68.90 -31.99
CA VAL A 112 30.51 -67.79 -31.57
C VAL A 112 30.15 -66.49 -32.30
N ASP A 113 29.87 -66.56 -33.61
CA ASP A 113 29.46 -65.40 -34.41
C ASP A 113 28.08 -64.86 -33.97
N ASN A 114 27.14 -65.76 -33.61
CA ASN A 114 25.85 -65.37 -33.03
C ASN A 114 26.03 -64.69 -31.66
N VAL A 115 26.82 -65.27 -30.74
CA VAL A 115 27.12 -64.65 -29.44
C VAL A 115 27.85 -63.31 -29.60
N THR A 116 28.73 -63.18 -30.61
CA THR A 116 29.41 -61.92 -30.93
C THR A 116 28.42 -60.86 -31.43
N SER A 117 27.44 -61.27 -32.24
CA SER A 117 26.36 -60.39 -32.73
C SER A 117 25.43 -59.95 -31.59
N GLU A 118 25.08 -60.87 -30.68
CA GLU A 118 24.31 -60.56 -29.46
C GLU A 118 25.08 -59.61 -28.52
N LEU A 119 26.40 -59.77 -28.39
CA LEU A 119 27.25 -58.85 -27.63
C LEU A 119 27.38 -57.46 -28.27
N GLN A 120 27.46 -57.37 -29.60
CA GLN A 120 27.42 -56.07 -30.30
C GLN A 120 26.06 -55.38 -30.14
N LEU A 121 24.96 -56.13 -30.22
CA LEU A 121 23.62 -55.61 -29.96
C LEU A 121 23.50 -55.10 -28.50
N LEU A 122 23.95 -55.89 -27.53
CA LEU A 122 23.98 -55.50 -26.11
C LEU A 122 24.85 -54.25 -25.88
N GLY A 123 25.97 -54.12 -26.57
CA GLY A 123 26.81 -52.92 -26.60
C GLY A 123 26.04 -51.69 -27.07
N SER A 124 25.32 -51.78 -28.19
CA SER A 124 24.51 -50.65 -28.70
C SER A 124 23.37 -50.25 -27.77
N HIS A 125 22.78 -51.21 -27.04
CA HIS A 125 21.79 -50.92 -26.00
C HIS A 125 22.42 -50.25 -24.77
N LEU A 126 23.64 -50.63 -24.38
CA LEU A 126 24.40 -49.98 -23.31
C LEU A 126 24.81 -48.55 -23.67
N ASP A 127 25.25 -48.30 -24.91
CA ASP A 127 25.56 -46.95 -25.39
C ASP A 127 24.32 -46.05 -25.39
N SER A 128 23.17 -46.56 -25.85
CA SER A 128 21.88 -45.85 -25.79
C SER A 128 21.48 -45.52 -24.35
N ALA A 129 21.57 -46.50 -23.44
CA ALA A 129 21.27 -46.29 -22.03
C ALA A 129 22.24 -45.28 -21.37
N SER A 130 23.52 -45.27 -21.76
CA SER A 130 24.49 -44.29 -21.30
C SER A 130 24.17 -42.86 -21.77
N ALA A 131 23.69 -42.71 -23.01
CA ALA A 131 23.24 -41.42 -23.54
C ALA A 131 22.00 -40.92 -22.78
N ASP A 132 21.01 -41.78 -22.54
CA ASP A 132 19.80 -41.46 -21.77
C ASP A 132 20.14 -41.02 -20.33
N ILE A 133 21.13 -41.68 -19.69
CA ILE A 133 21.60 -41.33 -18.34
C ILE A 133 22.23 -39.93 -18.31
N GLU A 134 23.04 -39.54 -19.30
CA GLU A 134 23.58 -38.16 -19.36
C GLU A 134 22.49 -37.11 -19.62
N VAL A 135 21.47 -37.42 -20.42
CA VAL A 135 20.29 -36.54 -20.60
C VAL A 135 19.55 -36.33 -19.28
N VAL A 136 19.26 -37.42 -18.55
CA VAL A 136 18.61 -37.35 -17.22
C VAL A 136 19.46 -36.57 -16.21
N LYS A 137 20.78 -36.74 -16.25
CA LYS A 137 21.75 -36.00 -15.40
C LYS A 137 21.80 -34.50 -15.74
N GLY A 138 21.62 -34.12 -17.01
CA GLY A 138 21.41 -32.73 -17.43
C GLY A 138 20.13 -32.14 -16.83
N VAL A 139 18.99 -32.83 -17.01
CA VAL A 139 17.69 -32.42 -16.44
C VAL A 139 17.74 -32.30 -14.91
N LEU A 140 18.46 -33.20 -14.23
CA LEU A 140 18.63 -33.16 -12.77
C LEU A 140 19.46 -31.95 -12.31
N LYS A 141 20.47 -31.54 -13.10
CA LYS A 141 21.22 -30.29 -12.87
C LYS A 141 20.32 -29.06 -13.00
N ASP A 142 19.51 -28.99 -14.05
CA ASP A 142 18.59 -27.86 -14.26
C ASP A 142 17.51 -27.78 -13.17
N ALA A 143 16.99 -28.94 -12.73
CA ALA A 143 16.10 -29.03 -11.58
C ALA A 143 16.76 -28.53 -10.27
N SER A 144 18.06 -28.79 -10.08
CA SER A 144 18.80 -28.27 -8.93
C SER A 144 18.98 -26.74 -8.98
N ALA A 145 19.21 -26.17 -10.17
CA ALA A 145 19.27 -24.72 -10.37
C ALA A 145 17.91 -24.04 -10.13
N LEU A 146 16.82 -24.67 -10.59
CA LEU A 146 15.45 -24.22 -10.35
C LEU A 146 15.08 -24.27 -8.84
N SER A 147 15.58 -25.28 -8.13
CA SER A 147 15.43 -25.39 -6.67
C SER A 147 16.12 -24.22 -5.94
N VAL A 148 17.36 -23.88 -6.33
CA VAL A 148 18.07 -22.70 -5.77
C VAL A 148 17.32 -21.39 -6.05
N GLN A 149 16.81 -21.18 -7.28
CA GLN A 149 16.00 -20.00 -7.59
C GLN A 149 14.70 -19.96 -6.75
N THR A 150 14.03 -21.09 -6.57
CA THR A 150 12.83 -21.22 -5.74
C THR A 150 13.13 -20.89 -4.27
N GLN A 151 14.33 -21.23 -3.78
CA GLN A 151 14.76 -20.97 -2.41
C GLN A 151 15.16 -19.50 -2.20
N VAL A 152 15.77 -18.86 -3.19
CA VAL A 152 16.02 -17.40 -3.19
C VAL A 152 14.69 -16.62 -3.22
N LEU A 153 13.75 -17.01 -4.08
CA LEU A 153 12.40 -16.42 -4.13
C LEU A 153 11.67 -16.57 -2.79
N ARG A 154 11.78 -17.74 -2.13
CA ARG A 154 11.21 -17.97 -0.79
C ARG A 154 11.80 -17.03 0.26
N GLY A 155 13.13 -16.90 0.32
CA GLY A 155 13.78 -15.98 1.26
C GLY A 155 13.40 -14.51 1.00
N SER A 156 13.23 -14.12 -0.27
CA SER A 156 12.72 -12.80 -0.62
C SER A 156 11.26 -12.60 -0.20
N LEU A 157 10.42 -13.64 -0.32
CA LEU A 157 9.01 -13.62 0.12
C LEU A 157 8.90 -13.51 1.65
N GLU A 158 9.71 -14.28 2.38
CA GLU A 158 9.82 -14.23 3.85
C GLU A 158 10.29 -12.86 4.33
N GLY A 159 11.27 -12.24 3.64
CA GLY A 159 11.67 -10.85 3.86
C GLY A 159 10.52 -9.86 3.70
N THR A 160 9.78 -9.93 2.58
CA THR A 160 8.61 -9.06 2.38
C THR A 160 7.49 -9.28 3.40
N ALA A 161 7.32 -10.51 3.90
CA ALA A 161 6.32 -10.81 4.93
C ALA A 161 6.68 -10.18 6.29
N LEU A 162 7.96 -10.22 6.68
CA LEU A 162 8.46 -9.53 7.88
C LEU A 162 8.30 -8.01 7.78
N GLU A 163 8.56 -7.44 6.59
CA GLU A 163 8.45 -6.00 6.37
C GLU A 163 6.99 -5.51 6.38
N ILE A 164 6.06 -6.30 5.82
CA ILE A 164 4.61 -6.08 5.97
C ILE A 164 4.18 -6.16 7.45
N GLN A 165 4.72 -7.13 8.21
CA GLN A 165 4.40 -7.27 9.63
C GLN A 165 4.92 -6.09 10.47
N ARG A 166 6.11 -5.56 10.13
CA ARG A 166 6.65 -4.34 10.74
C ARG A 166 5.78 -3.11 10.43
N LEU A 167 5.47 -2.87 9.16
CA LEU A 167 4.60 -1.76 8.74
C LEU A 167 3.21 -1.82 9.38
N LYS A 168 2.69 -3.03 9.66
CA LYS A 168 1.44 -3.22 10.42
C LYS A 168 1.59 -2.77 11.88
N GLY A 169 2.71 -3.05 12.53
CA GLY A 169 3.02 -2.55 13.88
C GLY A 169 3.13 -1.03 13.91
N ASP A 170 3.89 -0.44 12.99
CA ASP A 170 4.06 1.02 12.84
C ASP A 170 2.69 1.72 12.63
N LEU A 171 1.77 1.08 11.88
CA LEU A 171 0.41 1.57 11.66
C LEU A 171 -0.50 1.44 12.90
N GLU A 172 -0.35 0.38 13.69
CA GLU A 172 -1.08 0.21 14.96
C GLU A 172 -0.62 1.27 15.99
N GLU A 173 0.67 1.55 16.07
CA GLU A 173 1.23 2.62 16.93
C GLU A 173 0.77 4.02 16.49
N ALA A 174 0.78 4.31 15.18
CA ALA A 174 0.26 5.57 14.65
C ALA A 174 -1.25 5.77 14.96
N ASN A 175 -2.05 4.70 14.91
CA ASN A 175 -3.47 4.75 15.29
C ASN A 175 -3.69 4.96 16.79
N ALA A 176 -2.83 4.38 17.65
CA ALA A 176 -2.85 4.65 19.09
C ALA A 176 -2.50 6.12 19.40
N LEU A 177 -1.45 6.65 18.76
CA LEU A 177 -1.04 8.06 18.91
C LEU A 177 -2.13 9.04 18.44
N ASN A 178 -2.80 8.74 17.32
CA ASN A 178 -3.94 9.52 16.84
C ASN A 178 -5.11 9.49 17.83
N SER A 179 -5.42 8.32 18.41
CA SER A 179 -6.49 8.16 19.41
C SER A 179 -6.19 8.96 20.70
N GLN A 180 -4.93 8.94 21.15
CA GLN A 180 -4.44 9.74 22.28
C GLN A 180 -4.50 11.25 21.98
N THR A 181 -4.16 11.65 20.75
CA THR A 181 -4.26 13.06 20.32
C THR A 181 -5.71 13.53 20.33
N GLN A 182 -6.65 12.71 19.85
CA GLN A 182 -8.08 13.02 19.88
C GLN A 182 -8.64 13.11 21.31
N SER A 183 -8.22 12.24 22.24
CA SER A 183 -8.67 12.31 23.64
C SER A 183 -8.12 13.56 24.36
N PHE A 184 -6.86 13.93 24.08
CA PHE A 184 -6.26 15.16 24.61
C PHE A 184 -6.97 16.41 24.10
N LEU A 185 -7.23 16.51 22.79
CA LEU A 185 -7.97 17.62 22.19
C LEU A 185 -9.40 17.72 22.75
N LYS A 186 -10.07 16.58 22.94
CA LYS A 186 -11.41 16.54 23.56
C LYS A 186 -11.37 17.04 25.01
N SER A 187 -10.44 16.55 25.83
CA SER A 187 -10.24 16.98 27.22
C SER A 187 -9.96 18.48 27.32
N SER A 188 -9.08 19.01 26.46
CA SER A 188 -8.75 20.43 26.42
C SER A 188 -9.95 21.30 25.99
N LEU A 189 -10.76 20.83 25.04
CA LEU A 189 -12.00 21.51 24.64
C LEU A 189 -13.07 21.50 25.75
N GLU A 190 -13.22 20.37 26.45
CA GLU A 190 -14.14 20.27 27.60
C GLU A 190 -13.70 21.21 28.74
N ASN A 191 -12.39 21.32 29.02
CA ASN A 191 -11.88 22.19 30.07
C ASN A 191 -11.96 23.69 29.72
N THR A 192 -11.71 24.07 28.46
CA THR A 192 -11.93 25.45 28.01
C THR A 192 -13.41 25.83 28.04
N SER A 193 -14.32 24.89 27.75
CA SER A 193 -15.77 25.10 27.86
C SER A 193 -16.24 25.34 29.30
N THR A 194 -15.71 24.59 30.29
CA THR A 194 -16.06 24.81 31.70
C THR A 194 -15.52 26.14 32.23
N GLU A 195 -14.31 26.55 31.84
CA GLU A 195 -13.75 27.88 32.17
C GLU A 195 -14.60 29.02 31.58
N LEU A 196 -15.04 28.89 30.32
CA LEU A 196 -15.88 29.89 29.65
C LEU A 196 -17.27 29.99 30.32
N HIS A 197 -17.86 28.87 30.75
CA HIS A 197 -19.09 28.87 31.55
C HIS A 197 -18.92 29.52 32.93
N MET A 198 -17.77 29.31 33.59
CA MET A 198 -17.47 29.97 34.87
C MET A 198 -17.31 31.50 34.71
N LEU A 199 -16.64 31.95 33.64
CA LEU A 199 -16.55 33.36 33.28
C LEU A 199 -17.92 33.98 32.97
N SER A 200 -18.77 33.28 32.20
CA SER A 200 -20.14 33.73 31.91
C SER A 200 -20.96 33.94 33.19
N ARG A 201 -20.89 32.99 34.13
CA ARG A 201 -21.57 33.10 35.42
C ARG A 201 -21.03 34.24 36.28
N GLY A 202 -19.71 34.47 36.26
CA GLY A 202 -19.09 35.61 36.93
C GLY A 202 -19.60 36.96 36.38
N LEU A 203 -19.73 37.07 35.05
CA LEU A 203 -20.24 38.25 34.38
C LEU A 203 -21.72 38.51 34.67
N GLU A 204 -22.55 37.45 34.70
CA GLU A 204 -23.96 37.52 35.12
C GLU A 204 -24.08 38.04 36.57
N ASN A 205 -23.27 37.52 37.49
CA ASN A 205 -23.30 37.94 38.90
C ASN A 205 -22.88 39.42 39.06
N ALA A 206 -21.81 39.85 38.37
CA ALA A 206 -21.39 41.25 38.33
C ALA A 206 -22.49 42.18 37.75
N SER A 207 -23.23 41.72 36.74
CA SER A 207 -24.38 42.46 36.19
C SER A 207 -25.51 42.63 37.22
N VAL A 208 -25.76 41.63 38.08
CA VAL A 208 -26.75 41.73 39.16
C VAL A 208 -26.29 42.73 40.23
N GLU A 209 -25.02 42.69 40.64
CA GLU A 209 -24.46 43.62 41.62
C GLU A 209 -24.53 45.08 41.13
N ILE A 210 -24.22 45.33 39.85
CA ILE A 210 -24.35 46.65 39.22
C ILE A 210 -25.81 47.16 39.25
N GLN A 211 -26.80 46.29 39.02
CA GLN A 211 -28.22 46.68 39.12
C GLN A 211 -28.63 47.02 40.56
N VAL A 212 -28.13 46.28 41.56
CA VAL A 212 -28.38 46.56 42.99
C VAL A 212 -27.76 47.91 43.38
N LEU A 213 -26.52 48.18 42.98
CA LEU A 213 -25.84 49.47 43.22
C LEU A 213 -26.59 50.63 42.56
N LYS A 214 -27.11 50.44 41.33
CA LYS A 214 -27.93 51.45 40.64
C LYS A 214 -29.20 51.79 41.42
N ALA A 215 -29.93 50.78 41.90
CA ALA A 215 -31.15 50.98 42.70
C ALA A 215 -30.86 51.68 44.04
N GLY A 216 -29.71 51.37 44.67
CA GLY A 216 -29.23 52.07 45.86
C GLY A 216 -28.95 53.56 45.60
N LEU A 217 -28.31 53.89 44.48
CA LEU A 217 -28.01 55.26 44.09
C LEU A 217 -29.29 56.06 43.76
N GLU A 218 -30.26 55.46 43.07
CA GLU A 218 -31.57 56.06 42.79
C GLU A 218 -32.31 56.38 44.11
N THR A 219 -32.25 55.47 45.09
CA THR A 219 -32.85 55.66 46.43
C THR A 219 -32.18 56.79 47.22
N ALA A 220 -30.84 56.85 47.22
CA ALA A 220 -30.09 57.92 47.88
C ALA A 220 -30.37 59.31 47.26
N SER A 221 -30.51 59.37 45.92
CA SER A 221 -30.89 60.58 45.19
C SER A 221 -32.27 61.09 45.62
N ALA A 222 -33.26 60.20 45.74
CA ALA A 222 -34.60 60.56 46.21
C ALA A 222 -34.59 61.11 47.65
N GLN A 223 -33.81 60.49 48.55
CA GLN A 223 -33.64 60.98 49.92
C GLN A 223 -33.00 62.38 49.98
N ALA A 224 -31.98 62.65 49.15
CA ALA A 224 -31.35 63.96 49.05
C ALA A 224 -32.33 65.05 48.55
N GLN A 225 -33.22 64.73 47.60
CA GLN A 225 -34.25 65.67 47.16
C GLN A 225 -35.31 65.97 48.23
N LEU A 226 -35.69 64.98 49.04
CA LEU A 226 -36.57 65.19 50.19
C LEU A 226 -35.92 66.11 51.24
N ALA A 227 -34.65 65.86 51.59
CA ALA A 227 -33.91 66.71 52.54
C ALA A 227 -33.80 68.17 52.07
N ASN A 228 -33.49 68.39 50.77
CA ASN A 228 -33.46 69.73 50.17
C ASN A 228 -34.83 70.44 50.21
N SER A 229 -35.91 69.69 50.03
CA SER A 229 -37.28 70.22 50.13
C SER A 229 -37.62 70.66 51.55
N SER A 230 -37.25 69.87 52.56
CA SER A 230 -37.40 70.23 53.98
C SER A 230 -36.58 71.49 54.34
N LEU A 231 -35.35 71.59 53.84
CA LEU A 231 -34.49 72.77 54.06
C LEU A 231 -35.12 74.06 53.52
N LYS A 232 -35.74 74.03 52.33
CA LYS A 232 -36.47 75.18 51.77
C LYS A 232 -37.64 75.62 52.66
N ASN A 233 -38.39 74.68 53.23
CA ASN A 233 -39.50 74.97 54.13
C ASN A 233 -39.02 75.66 55.42
N VAL A 234 -37.97 75.15 56.07
CA VAL A 234 -37.36 75.77 57.25
C VAL A 234 -36.88 77.20 56.94
N ASN A 235 -36.24 77.40 55.79
CA ASN A 235 -35.74 78.72 55.39
C ASN A 235 -36.87 79.74 55.17
N ALA A 236 -38.04 79.31 54.68
CA ALA A 236 -39.23 80.14 54.60
C ALA A 236 -39.79 80.52 55.98
N GLN A 237 -39.79 79.61 56.95
CA GLN A 237 -40.25 79.87 58.33
C GLN A 237 -39.34 80.89 59.05
N ILE A 238 -38.01 80.80 58.86
CA ILE A 238 -37.04 81.77 59.37
C ILE A 238 -37.33 83.18 58.84
N HIS A 239 -37.74 83.30 57.56
CA HIS A 239 -38.11 84.58 56.96
C HIS A 239 -39.35 85.22 57.61
N VAL A 240 -40.37 84.41 57.95
CA VAL A 240 -41.58 84.88 58.64
C VAL A 240 -41.27 85.36 60.06
N LEU A 241 -40.42 84.62 60.79
CA LEU A 241 -39.97 85.02 62.13
C LEU A 241 -39.19 86.34 62.09
N ARG A 242 -38.33 86.56 61.09
CA ARG A 242 -37.59 87.81 60.93
C ARG A 242 -38.52 89.01 60.74
N GLY A 243 -39.53 88.91 59.87
CA GLY A 243 -40.51 89.99 59.67
C GLY A 243 -41.40 90.29 60.89
N SER A 244 -41.49 89.36 61.85
CA SER A 244 -42.18 89.59 63.13
C SER A 244 -41.35 90.40 64.11
N LEU A 245 -40.01 90.43 63.94
CA LEU A 245 -39.08 91.11 64.83
C LEU A 245 -39.03 92.63 64.57
N ASP A 246 -39.23 93.06 63.32
CA ASP A 246 -39.25 94.47 62.92
C ASP A 246 -40.41 95.27 63.58
N SER A 247 -41.45 94.57 64.06
CA SER A 247 -42.58 95.14 64.82
C SER A 247 -42.21 95.64 66.23
N VAL A 248 -41.08 95.19 66.78
CA VAL A 248 -40.66 95.52 68.16
C VAL A 248 -40.01 96.90 68.26
N ASP A 249 -39.51 97.46 67.14
CA ASP A 249 -38.86 98.78 67.15
C ASP A 249 -39.84 99.96 67.14
N ASP A 250 -41.09 99.77 66.68
CA ASP A 250 -42.11 100.83 66.64
C ASP A 250 -42.73 101.11 68.03
N LEU A 251 -42.57 100.19 68.99
CA LEU A 251 -43.01 100.38 70.38
C LEU A 251 -42.09 101.35 71.17
N ARG A 252 -40.90 101.66 70.65
CA ARG A 252 -39.95 102.60 71.27
C ARG A 252 -40.35 104.07 71.06
N THR A 253 -41.27 104.34 70.12
CA THR A 253 -41.59 105.69 69.62
C THR A 253 -42.69 106.41 70.42
N GLN A 254 -43.49 105.71 71.25
CA GLN A 254 -44.59 106.33 72.02
C GLN A 254 -44.20 106.88 73.40
N HIS A 255 -43.09 106.44 74.00
CA HIS A 255 -42.76 106.74 75.41
C HIS A 255 -42.07 108.10 75.64
N GLN A 256 -42.31 109.09 74.76
CA GLN A 256 -41.70 110.42 74.81
C GLN A 256 -42.73 111.58 74.96
N VAL A 257 -44.03 111.32 74.81
CA VAL A 257 -45.08 112.37 74.83
C VAL A 257 -45.62 112.66 76.24
N LEU A 258 -45.55 111.70 77.17
CA LEU A 258 -46.08 111.83 78.55
C LEU A 258 -45.18 112.64 79.52
N ARG A 259 -44.10 113.27 79.04
CA ARG A 259 -43.17 114.05 79.88
C ARG A 259 -43.47 115.55 79.93
N ASN A 260 -44.32 116.07 79.03
CA ASN A 260 -44.47 117.53 78.80
C ASN A 260 -45.72 118.17 79.43
N SER A 261 -46.45 117.46 80.30
CA SER A 261 -47.68 117.96 80.95
C SER A 261 -47.57 118.15 82.47
N LEU A 262 -46.35 118.15 83.03
CA LEU A 262 -46.11 118.22 84.49
C LEU A 262 -45.30 119.47 84.91
N GLU A 263 -45.51 120.60 84.21
CA GLU A 263 -44.72 121.83 84.42
C GLU A 263 -45.60 123.10 84.48
N GLY A 264 -46.85 122.96 84.95
CA GLY A 264 -47.90 124.00 84.86
C GLY A 264 -48.76 124.17 86.13
N ALA A 265 -48.17 124.14 87.32
CA ALA A 265 -48.93 124.19 88.59
C ALA A 265 -48.30 125.09 89.69
N THR A 266 -48.33 126.42 89.53
CA THR A 266 -47.82 127.34 90.59
C THR A 266 -48.54 128.71 90.70
N ALA A 267 -49.88 128.79 90.56
CA ALA A 267 -50.57 130.10 90.64
C ALA A 267 -51.98 130.18 91.29
N GLU A 268 -52.62 129.09 91.73
CA GLU A 268 -53.92 129.18 92.46
C GLU A 268 -53.94 128.42 93.80
N MET A 269 -52.78 128.32 94.46
CA MET A 269 -52.66 127.72 95.80
C MET A 269 -53.19 128.63 96.94
N GLN A 270 -54.35 129.28 96.75
CA GLN A 270 -54.92 130.18 97.77
C GLN A 270 -56.45 130.28 97.81
N ARG A 271 -57.19 129.29 97.27
CA ARG A 271 -58.60 129.05 97.64
C ARG A 271 -58.81 127.71 98.35
N LEU A 272 -58.23 127.69 99.56
CA LEU A 272 -58.95 127.43 100.82
C LEU A 272 -59.48 126.00 101.07
N ASN A 273 -58.56 125.16 101.56
CA ASN A 273 -58.70 124.35 102.79
C ASN A 273 -59.89 123.35 102.94
N GLY A 274 -60.73 123.15 101.92
CA GLY A 274 -61.81 122.15 101.92
C GLY A 274 -61.43 120.80 101.32
N SER A 275 -60.42 120.74 100.45
CA SER A 275 -60.09 119.54 99.65
C SER A 275 -59.22 118.49 100.36
N LEU A 276 -58.81 118.71 101.62
CA LEU A 276 -57.83 117.86 102.30
C LEU A 276 -58.35 116.43 102.59
N GLN A 277 -59.67 116.20 102.58
CA GLN A 277 -60.25 114.87 102.78
C GLN A 277 -60.27 113.99 101.50
N SER A 278 -60.16 114.58 100.30
CA SER A 278 -60.21 113.82 99.03
C SER A 278 -58.86 113.20 98.63
N ALA A 279 -57.74 113.72 99.15
CA ALA A 279 -56.39 113.29 98.77
C ALA A 279 -56.06 111.85 99.19
N ASN A 280 -56.58 111.39 100.34
CA ASN A 280 -56.31 110.04 100.85
C ASN A 280 -56.96 108.93 100.00
N ALA A 281 -58.09 109.20 99.33
CA ALA A 281 -58.73 108.24 98.44
C ALA A 281 -57.91 108.04 97.15
N PHE A 282 -57.39 109.14 96.58
CA PHE A 282 -56.60 109.12 95.35
C PHE A 282 -55.28 108.34 95.52
N SER A 283 -54.56 108.54 96.63
CA SER A 283 -53.30 107.81 96.91
C SER A 283 -53.47 106.29 96.89
N SER A 284 -54.58 105.77 97.45
CA SER A 284 -54.88 104.33 97.45
C SER A 284 -55.18 103.81 96.05
N GLN A 285 -55.88 104.60 95.23
CA GLN A 285 -56.20 104.24 93.84
C GLN A 285 -54.94 104.20 92.96
N THR A 286 -54.05 105.20 93.08
CA THR A 286 -52.76 105.21 92.36
C THR A 286 -51.90 103.99 92.75
N GLN A 287 -51.79 103.68 94.04
CA GLN A 287 -50.98 102.55 94.51
C GLN A 287 -51.53 101.19 94.03
N THR A 288 -52.85 101.06 93.90
CA THR A 288 -53.50 99.83 93.40
C THR A 288 -53.30 99.65 91.89
N PHE A 289 -53.44 100.73 91.12
CA PHE A 289 -53.22 100.72 89.66
C PHE A 289 -51.76 100.46 89.27
N VAL A 290 -50.81 101.12 89.95
CA VAL A 290 -49.36 100.90 89.74
C VAL A 290 -48.98 99.46 90.06
N LYS A 291 -49.50 98.88 91.16
CA LYS A 291 -49.25 97.48 91.49
C LYS A 291 -49.82 96.52 90.44
N GLY A 292 -51.07 96.69 90.03
CA GLY A 292 -51.69 95.84 89.00
C GLY A 292 -50.96 95.88 87.65
N SER A 293 -50.46 97.05 87.24
CA SER A 293 -49.65 97.20 86.03
C SER A 293 -48.30 96.49 86.17
N LEU A 294 -47.63 96.63 87.33
CA LEU A 294 -46.34 95.99 87.59
C LEU A 294 -46.45 94.46 87.65
N ASP A 295 -47.52 93.94 88.27
CA ASP A 295 -47.81 92.51 88.35
C ASP A 295 -48.11 91.93 86.94
N ASN A 296 -48.83 92.67 86.08
CA ASN A 296 -49.07 92.25 84.69
C ASN A 296 -47.78 92.22 83.84
N THR A 297 -46.97 93.28 83.88
CA THR A 297 -45.67 93.31 83.18
C THR A 297 -44.72 92.22 83.69
N SER A 298 -44.76 91.90 85.00
CA SER A 298 -44.01 90.79 85.57
C SER A 298 -44.44 89.43 84.98
N ALA A 299 -45.75 89.20 84.81
CA ALA A 299 -46.27 87.99 84.18
C ALA A 299 -45.88 87.88 82.69
N GLU A 300 -45.98 88.97 81.93
CA GLU A 300 -45.56 89.01 80.52
C GLU A 300 -44.06 88.73 80.35
N ILE A 301 -43.21 89.27 81.25
CA ILE A 301 -41.77 88.98 81.29
C ILE A 301 -41.49 87.50 81.60
N GLN A 302 -42.29 86.85 82.45
CA GLN A 302 -42.14 85.40 82.69
C GLN A 302 -42.54 84.56 81.47
N VAL A 303 -43.61 84.92 80.76
CA VAL A 303 -44.00 84.23 79.51
C VAL A 303 -42.92 84.38 78.43
N LEU A 304 -42.40 85.59 78.24
CA LEU A 304 -41.28 85.84 77.33
C LEU A 304 -40.02 85.03 77.70
N ARG A 305 -39.72 84.89 78.99
CA ARG A 305 -38.61 84.04 79.46
C ARG A 305 -38.83 82.57 79.09
N GLY A 306 -40.03 82.03 79.29
CA GLY A 306 -40.35 80.65 78.91
C GLY A 306 -40.24 80.40 77.40
N HIS A 307 -40.63 81.37 76.56
CA HIS A 307 -40.41 81.31 75.11
C HIS A 307 -38.93 81.36 74.74
N LEU A 308 -38.13 82.21 75.40
CA LEU A 308 -36.68 82.31 75.16
C LEU A 308 -35.96 81.00 75.54
N GLU A 309 -36.34 80.40 76.66
CA GLU A 309 -35.79 79.13 77.16
C GLU A 309 -36.15 77.96 76.22
N LYS A 310 -37.38 77.92 75.70
CA LYS A 310 -37.78 76.97 74.66
C LYS A 310 -36.98 77.15 73.37
N ALA A 311 -36.80 78.38 72.89
CA ALA A 311 -36.00 78.67 71.70
C ALA A 311 -34.52 78.27 71.88
N SER A 312 -33.96 78.49 73.08
CA SER A 312 -32.61 78.04 73.42
C SER A 312 -32.46 76.51 73.33
N ASN A 313 -33.46 75.76 73.80
CA ASN A 313 -33.47 74.30 73.70
C ASN A 313 -33.59 73.81 72.24
N GLU A 314 -34.41 74.46 71.41
CA GLU A 314 -34.51 74.15 69.98
C GLU A 314 -33.21 74.44 69.23
N ILE A 315 -32.50 75.54 69.56
CA ILE A 315 -31.17 75.85 69.01
C ILE A 315 -30.13 74.79 69.41
N HIS A 316 -30.16 74.31 70.66
CA HIS A 316 -29.27 73.23 71.11
C HIS A 316 -29.54 71.90 70.39
N LEU A 317 -30.80 71.56 70.12
CA LEU A 317 -31.17 70.36 69.37
C LEU A 317 -30.70 70.47 67.90
N LEU A 318 -30.97 71.60 67.24
CA LEU A 318 -30.50 71.88 65.88
C LEU A 318 -28.97 71.83 65.74
N LYS A 319 -28.24 72.24 66.78
CA LYS A 319 -26.78 72.11 66.81
C LYS A 319 -26.34 70.63 66.85
N SER A 320 -26.98 69.81 67.67
CA SER A 320 -26.72 68.36 67.74
C SER A 320 -27.03 67.65 66.42
N ASP A 321 -28.12 68.05 65.74
CA ASP A 321 -28.49 67.52 64.43
C ASP A 321 -27.46 67.94 63.36
N LEU A 322 -26.99 69.19 63.38
CA LEU A 322 -25.96 69.69 62.46
C LEU A 322 -24.60 68.98 62.64
N GLU A 323 -24.20 68.73 63.89
CA GLU A 323 -23.00 67.93 64.20
C GLU A 323 -23.14 66.48 63.69
N THR A 324 -24.33 65.89 63.84
CA THR A 324 -24.65 64.55 63.33
C THR A 324 -24.62 64.47 61.80
N VAL A 325 -25.22 65.45 61.11
CA VAL A 325 -25.18 65.56 59.64
C VAL A 325 -23.74 65.73 59.16
N THR A 326 -22.94 66.58 59.81
CA THR A 326 -21.52 66.79 59.48
C THR A 326 -20.72 65.48 59.56
N ALA A 327 -20.94 64.68 60.62
CA ALA A 327 -20.30 63.38 60.78
C ALA A 327 -20.80 62.30 59.79
N GLN A 328 -22.02 62.44 59.25
CA GLN A 328 -22.53 61.61 58.16
C GLN A 328 -21.91 62.03 56.81
N THR A 329 -21.85 63.33 56.51
CA THR A 329 -21.21 63.86 55.30
C THR A 329 -19.74 63.45 55.20
N GLN A 330 -18.98 63.50 56.29
CA GLN A 330 -17.59 63.02 56.32
C GLN A 330 -17.46 61.53 55.98
N ARG A 331 -18.35 60.67 56.49
CA ARG A 331 -18.37 59.23 56.16
C ARG A 331 -18.73 58.96 54.70
N VAL A 332 -19.70 59.70 54.15
CA VAL A 332 -20.04 59.64 52.73
C VAL A 332 -18.85 60.07 51.87
N ASN A 333 -18.13 61.13 52.25
CA ASN A 333 -16.94 61.57 51.54
C ASN A 333 -15.83 60.50 51.55
N SER A 334 -15.54 59.87 52.70
CA SER A 334 -14.54 58.79 52.75
C SER A 334 -14.94 57.56 51.93
N HIS A 335 -16.24 57.23 51.84
CA HIS A 335 -16.69 56.16 50.94
C HIS A 335 -16.58 56.56 49.47
N LEU A 336 -16.86 57.81 49.12
CA LEU A 336 -16.69 58.30 47.75
C LEU A 336 -15.22 58.27 47.31
N GLU A 337 -14.29 58.68 48.18
CA GLU A 337 -12.85 58.56 47.95
C GLU A 337 -12.40 57.10 47.79
N GLN A 338 -12.94 56.18 48.60
CA GLN A 338 -12.69 54.74 48.45
C GLN A 338 -13.24 54.20 47.12
N THR A 339 -14.44 54.60 46.71
CA THR A 339 -15.04 54.19 45.43
C THR A 339 -14.26 54.73 44.24
N ASP A 340 -13.78 55.98 44.30
CA ASP A 340 -12.93 56.57 43.25
C ASP A 340 -11.56 55.88 43.17
N ALA A 341 -10.97 55.48 44.30
CA ALA A 341 -9.76 54.65 44.32
C ALA A 341 -10.00 53.26 43.67
N GLN A 342 -11.12 52.59 43.98
CA GLN A 342 -11.49 51.33 43.34
C GLN A 342 -11.74 51.50 41.84
N MET A 343 -12.39 52.59 41.41
CA MET A 343 -12.62 52.89 40.00
C MET A 343 -11.31 53.14 39.23
N ARG A 344 -10.31 53.76 39.87
CA ARG A 344 -8.97 53.93 39.31
C ARG A 344 -8.21 52.60 39.16
N VAL A 345 -8.36 51.66 40.10
CA VAL A 345 -7.81 50.29 39.97
C VAL A 345 -8.49 49.57 38.80
N PHE A 346 -9.82 49.50 38.78
CA PHE A 346 -10.57 48.89 37.67
C PHE A 346 -10.25 49.49 36.29
N LYS A 347 -10.03 50.80 36.22
CA LYS A 347 -9.59 51.46 34.98
C LYS A 347 -8.21 50.98 34.54
N THR A 348 -7.27 50.84 35.47
CA THR A 348 -5.91 50.34 35.20
C THR A 348 -5.92 48.88 34.75
N ASP A 349 -6.76 48.06 35.37
CA ASP A 349 -6.97 46.66 34.99
C ASP A 349 -7.61 46.53 33.60
N LEU A 350 -8.59 47.40 33.29
CA LEU A 350 -9.22 47.46 31.97
C LEU A 350 -8.25 47.93 30.88
N GLU A 351 -7.44 48.95 31.14
CA GLU A 351 -6.38 49.41 30.23
C GLU A 351 -5.36 48.28 29.98
N SER A 352 -4.96 47.57 31.03
CA SER A 352 -4.08 46.38 30.93
C SER A 352 -4.72 45.24 30.12
N ALA A 353 -6.02 44.98 30.30
CA ALA A 353 -6.75 44.01 29.50
C ALA A 353 -6.83 44.42 28.01
N THR A 354 -6.97 45.72 27.71
CA THR A 354 -6.92 46.19 26.30
C THR A 354 -5.52 46.06 25.68
N ALA A 355 -4.45 46.06 26.48
CA ALA A 355 -3.09 45.83 26.01
C ALA A 355 -2.80 44.37 25.57
N LEU A 356 -3.64 43.40 25.96
CA LEU A 356 -3.57 42.01 25.45
C LEU A 356 -4.09 41.87 24.02
N ASN A 357 -4.88 42.83 23.53
CA ASN A 357 -5.50 42.79 22.20
C ASN A 357 -4.48 42.71 21.03
N PRO A 358 -3.35 43.44 21.02
CA PRO A 358 -2.28 43.23 20.04
C PRO A 358 -1.61 41.85 20.12
N GLU A 359 -1.46 41.24 21.31
CA GLU A 359 -0.92 39.88 21.45
C GLU A 359 -1.88 38.84 20.87
N ILE A 360 -3.18 38.96 21.16
CA ILE A 360 -4.25 38.13 20.55
C ILE A 360 -4.26 38.30 19.02
N ARG A 361 -4.06 39.51 18.50
CA ARG A 361 -3.96 39.75 17.06
C ARG A 361 -2.72 39.09 16.45
N MET A 362 -1.56 39.21 17.09
CA MET A 362 -0.32 38.54 16.67
C MET A 362 -0.48 37.02 16.67
N LEU A 363 -1.10 36.45 17.71
CA LEU A 363 -1.39 35.01 17.78
C LEU A 363 -2.33 34.55 16.66
N ASN A 364 -3.37 35.35 16.34
CA ASN A 364 -4.25 35.08 15.20
C ASN A 364 -3.51 35.13 13.85
N ASP A 365 -2.58 36.06 13.67
CA ASP A 365 -1.75 36.14 12.46
C ASP A 365 -0.79 34.93 12.34
N LEU A 366 -0.18 34.50 13.43
CA LEU A 366 0.61 33.26 13.49
C LEU A 366 -0.25 32.02 13.17
N LEU A 367 -1.45 31.92 13.76
CA LEU A 367 -2.39 30.81 13.50
C LEU A 367 -2.84 30.78 12.03
N ARG A 368 -3.06 31.96 11.43
CA ARG A 368 -3.41 32.13 10.02
C ARG A 368 -2.26 31.71 9.10
N ASN A 369 -1.02 32.08 9.40
CA ASN A 369 0.15 31.66 8.65
C ASN A 369 0.36 30.14 8.74
N ALA A 370 0.29 29.55 9.94
CA ALA A 370 0.38 28.11 10.13
C ALA A 370 -0.72 27.36 9.35
N SER A 371 -1.95 27.90 9.30
CA SER A 371 -3.03 27.35 8.48
C SER A 371 -2.71 27.38 6.98
N GLN A 372 -2.10 28.45 6.47
CA GLN A 372 -1.66 28.55 5.07
C GLN A 372 -0.52 27.59 4.73
N GLU A 373 0.44 27.40 5.65
CA GLU A 373 1.51 26.42 5.49
C GLU A 373 0.95 24.99 5.44
N ILE A 374 0.02 24.64 6.35
CA ILE A 374 -0.65 23.34 6.35
C ILE A 374 -1.41 23.09 5.02
N GLN A 375 -2.09 24.09 4.46
CA GLN A 375 -2.75 23.96 3.15
C GLN A 375 -1.75 23.79 2.00
N THR A 376 -0.58 24.43 2.09
CA THR A 376 0.50 24.31 1.11
C THR A 376 1.13 22.92 1.17
N LEU A 377 1.42 22.43 2.38
CA LEU A 377 1.90 21.07 2.65
C LEU A 377 0.91 20.02 2.14
N LYS A 378 -0.39 20.20 2.40
CA LYS A 378 -1.46 19.31 1.91
C LYS A 378 -1.53 19.25 0.38
N ARG A 379 -1.25 20.36 -0.32
CA ARG A 379 -1.14 20.39 -1.78
C ARG A 379 0.07 19.59 -2.26
N GLY A 380 1.25 19.87 -1.71
CA GLY A 380 2.48 19.13 -2.03
C GLY A 380 2.37 17.63 -1.76
N MET A 381 1.66 17.23 -0.69
CA MET A 381 1.40 15.82 -0.37
C MET A 381 0.46 15.15 -1.40
N LYS A 382 -0.52 15.88 -1.94
CA LYS A 382 -1.38 15.40 -3.04
C LYS A 382 -0.58 15.25 -4.34
N ASP A 383 0.31 16.20 -4.64
CA ASP A 383 1.18 16.14 -5.81
C ASP A 383 2.20 14.98 -5.68
N ALA A 384 2.72 14.72 -4.48
CA ALA A 384 3.57 13.58 -4.18
C ALA A 384 2.83 12.22 -4.36
N MET A 385 1.56 12.11 -3.94
CA MET A 385 0.74 10.93 -4.21
C MET A 385 0.50 10.70 -5.72
N ALA A 386 0.30 11.77 -6.49
CA ALA A 386 0.20 11.69 -7.95
C ALA A 386 1.54 11.28 -8.60
N LEU A 387 2.67 11.76 -8.07
CA LEU A 387 4.01 11.36 -8.51
C LEU A 387 4.29 9.89 -8.20
N HIS A 388 3.94 9.42 -7.00
CA HIS A 388 4.06 8.01 -6.60
C HIS A 388 3.21 7.11 -7.51
N SER A 389 1.96 7.49 -7.79
CA SER A 389 1.08 6.77 -8.73
C SER A 389 1.68 6.64 -10.13
N ARG A 390 2.38 7.68 -10.62
CA ARG A 390 3.15 7.63 -11.88
C ARG A 390 4.39 6.73 -11.77
N ALA A 391 5.13 6.79 -10.68
CA ALA A 391 6.29 5.92 -10.45
C ALA A 391 5.89 4.44 -10.45
N SER A 392 4.81 4.06 -9.76
CA SER A 392 4.29 2.68 -9.75
C SER A 392 3.70 2.23 -11.10
N LEU A 393 3.41 3.16 -12.02
CA LEU A 393 2.97 2.85 -13.38
C LEU A 393 4.18 2.65 -14.31
N LEU A 394 5.19 3.52 -14.18
CA LEU A 394 6.51 3.34 -14.81
C LEU A 394 7.15 2.01 -14.41
N GLU A 395 7.13 1.66 -13.12
CA GLU A 395 7.71 0.41 -12.62
C GLU A 395 6.99 -0.83 -13.17
N ARG A 396 5.66 -0.80 -13.30
CA ARG A 396 4.91 -1.86 -14.00
C ARG A 396 5.34 -1.99 -15.47
N SER A 397 5.45 -0.88 -16.19
CA SER A 397 5.90 -0.90 -17.60
C SER A 397 7.35 -1.41 -17.75
N LEU A 398 8.22 -1.15 -16.76
CA LEU A 398 9.58 -1.68 -16.72
C LEU A 398 9.59 -3.21 -16.52
N GLN A 399 8.73 -3.74 -15.66
CA GLN A 399 8.60 -5.19 -15.46
C GLN A 399 8.02 -5.90 -16.70
N GLU A 400 7.03 -5.29 -17.38
CA GLU A 400 6.51 -5.78 -18.66
C GLU A 400 7.59 -5.80 -19.75
N ALA A 401 8.32 -4.70 -19.92
CA ALA A 401 9.45 -4.63 -20.86
C ALA A 401 10.54 -5.66 -20.56
N LYS A 402 10.82 -5.93 -19.27
CA LYS A 402 11.76 -6.97 -18.83
C LYS A 402 11.24 -8.37 -19.15
N ALA A 403 9.94 -8.63 -19.02
CA ALA A 403 9.34 -9.91 -19.37
C ALA A 403 9.40 -10.18 -20.88
N GLU A 404 9.05 -9.18 -21.72
CA GLU A 404 9.20 -9.29 -23.17
C GLU A 404 10.66 -9.46 -23.61
N LEU A 405 11.63 -8.81 -22.95
CA LEU A 405 13.06 -9.06 -23.21
C LEU A 405 13.50 -10.50 -22.88
N GLN A 406 12.96 -11.13 -21.82
CA GLN A 406 13.26 -12.55 -21.54
C GLN A 406 12.61 -13.47 -22.57
N LYS A 407 11.40 -13.15 -23.03
CA LYS A 407 10.70 -13.90 -24.08
C LYS A 407 11.45 -13.82 -25.42
N LEU A 408 11.81 -12.61 -25.87
CA LEU A 408 12.65 -12.38 -27.04
C LEU A 408 14.01 -13.09 -26.95
N LYS A 409 14.61 -13.17 -25.76
CA LYS A 409 15.84 -13.94 -25.54
C LYS A 409 15.61 -15.45 -25.75
N GLY A 410 14.49 -15.99 -25.25
CA GLY A 410 14.09 -17.39 -25.50
C GLY A 410 13.87 -17.66 -26.99
N ASP A 411 13.11 -16.79 -27.66
CA ASP A 411 12.84 -16.88 -29.10
C ASP A 411 14.12 -16.79 -29.95
N LEU A 412 15.11 -16.01 -29.52
CA LEU A 412 16.43 -15.93 -30.17
C LEU A 412 17.22 -17.25 -30.05
N GLU A 413 17.24 -17.90 -28.88
CA GLU A 413 17.90 -19.21 -28.72
C GLU A 413 17.16 -20.33 -29.47
N ASN A 414 15.82 -20.28 -29.51
CA ASN A 414 15.02 -21.16 -30.37
C ASN A 414 15.36 -20.95 -31.86
N THR A 415 15.51 -19.70 -32.30
CA THR A 415 15.87 -19.35 -33.68
C THR A 415 17.27 -19.85 -34.07
N LYS A 416 18.27 -19.70 -33.18
CA LYS A 416 19.60 -20.28 -33.38
C LYS A 416 19.54 -21.80 -33.51
N THR A 417 18.80 -22.46 -32.63
CA THR A 417 18.62 -23.92 -32.64
C THR A 417 17.97 -24.39 -33.96
N LEU A 418 16.97 -23.65 -34.46
CA LEU A 418 16.36 -23.91 -35.77
C LEU A 418 17.34 -23.70 -36.92
N THR A 419 18.19 -22.67 -36.86
CA THR A 419 19.20 -22.39 -37.91
C THR A 419 20.21 -23.54 -38.01
N VAL A 420 20.71 -24.04 -36.87
CA VAL A 420 21.61 -25.20 -36.83
C VAL A 420 20.93 -26.44 -37.44
N ARG A 421 19.69 -26.75 -37.06
CA ARG A 421 18.94 -27.87 -37.64
C ARG A 421 18.69 -27.71 -39.15
N ILE A 422 18.42 -26.50 -39.62
CA ILE A 422 18.25 -26.22 -41.06
C ILE A 422 19.56 -26.48 -41.81
N GLN A 423 20.71 -26.08 -41.27
CA GLN A 423 22.02 -26.35 -41.89
C GLN A 423 22.41 -27.84 -41.83
N GLU A 424 22.02 -28.56 -40.78
CA GLU A 424 22.17 -30.01 -40.69
C GLU A 424 21.32 -30.71 -41.76
N GLU A 425 20.03 -30.39 -41.88
CA GLU A 425 19.16 -30.95 -42.92
C GLU A 425 19.60 -30.56 -44.35
N GLN A 426 20.11 -29.34 -44.57
CA GLN A 426 20.71 -28.95 -45.85
C GLN A 426 21.93 -29.82 -46.19
N SER A 427 22.81 -30.07 -45.21
CA SER A 427 23.98 -30.95 -45.38
C SER A 427 23.56 -32.40 -45.70
N ARG A 428 22.52 -32.90 -45.00
CA ARG A 428 21.92 -34.22 -45.27
C ARG A 428 21.31 -34.30 -46.68
N LEU A 429 20.62 -33.26 -47.13
CA LEU A 429 20.07 -33.16 -48.49
C LEU A 429 21.16 -33.16 -49.57
N GLU A 430 22.26 -32.44 -49.37
CA GLU A 430 23.39 -32.42 -50.32
C GLU A 430 24.07 -33.79 -50.44
N THR A 431 24.31 -34.49 -49.31
CA THR A 431 24.89 -35.84 -49.34
C THR A 431 24.03 -36.89 -50.04
N VAL A 432 22.69 -36.75 -50.02
CA VAL A 432 21.76 -37.63 -50.75
C VAL A 432 21.63 -37.26 -52.23
N ARG A 433 21.81 -35.97 -52.58
CA ARG A 433 21.61 -35.45 -53.95
C ARG A 433 22.68 -35.90 -54.94
N ALA A 434 23.94 -36.03 -54.52
CA ALA A 434 25.02 -36.44 -55.42
C ALA A 434 24.90 -37.92 -55.87
N PRO A 435 24.66 -38.90 -54.96
CA PRO A 435 24.40 -40.29 -55.35
C PRO A 435 23.15 -40.44 -56.22
N SER A 436 22.03 -39.79 -55.87
CA SER A 436 20.76 -39.98 -56.61
C SER A 436 20.84 -39.53 -58.06
N ALA A 437 21.53 -38.41 -58.35
CA ALA A 437 21.77 -37.95 -59.72
C ALA A 437 22.59 -38.96 -60.55
N SER A 438 23.61 -39.58 -59.94
CA SER A 438 24.41 -40.63 -60.60
C SER A 438 23.62 -41.92 -60.83
N GLN A 439 22.75 -42.28 -59.89
CA GLN A 439 21.91 -43.47 -59.94
C GLN A 439 20.79 -43.34 -60.99
N GLU A 440 20.13 -42.18 -61.09
CA GLU A 440 19.19 -41.89 -62.18
C GLU A 440 19.84 -42.04 -63.55
N GLN A 441 21.07 -41.53 -63.72
CA GLN A 441 21.76 -41.58 -65.00
C GLN A 441 22.13 -43.02 -65.38
N LEU A 442 22.65 -43.81 -64.43
CA LEU A 442 22.91 -45.23 -64.64
C LEU A 442 21.62 -45.99 -65.03
N GLN A 443 20.50 -45.69 -64.35
CA GLN A 443 19.22 -46.34 -64.63
C GLN A 443 18.64 -45.94 -66.00
N ARG A 444 18.84 -44.69 -66.46
CA ARG A 444 18.52 -44.28 -67.84
C ARG A 444 19.32 -45.08 -68.87
N THR A 445 20.64 -45.21 -68.69
CA THR A 445 21.51 -45.96 -69.60
C THR A 445 21.17 -47.46 -69.62
N GLN A 446 20.90 -48.06 -68.46
CA GLN A 446 20.47 -49.46 -68.36
C GLN A 446 19.12 -49.70 -69.08
N ASN A 447 18.16 -48.79 -68.91
CA ASN A 447 16.88 -48.87 -69.62
C ASN A 447 17.03 -48.72 -71.14
N GLN A 448 17.91 -47.84 -71.62
CA GLN A 448 18.20 -47.69 -73.07
C GLN A 448 18.84 -48.96 -73.65
N LEU A 449 19.81 -49.55 -72.94
CA LEU A 449 20.44 -50.81 -73.35
C LEU A 449 19.42 -51.96 -73.41
N LEU A 450 18.54 -52.06 -72.42
CA LEU A 450 17.48 -53.08 -72.39
C LEU A 450 16.51 -52.95 -73.58
N GLN A 451 16.14 -51.71 -73.97
CA GLN A 451 15.28 -51.47 -75.14
C GLN A 451 15.92 -51.96 -76.44
N LEU A 452 17.22 -51.71 -76.65
CA LEU A 452 17.91 -52.20 -77.85
C LEU A 452 18.00 -53.73 -77.88
N ILE A 453 18.28 -54.38 -76.75
CA ILE A 453 18.29 -55.84 -76.64
C ILE A 453 16.90 -56.45 -76.95
N LEU A 454 15.82 -55.83 -76.45
CA LEU A 454 14.44 -56.24 -76.75
C LEU A 454 14.06 -56.05 -78.22
N GLN A 455 14.66 -55.08 -78.92
CA GLN A 455 14.52 -54.89 -80.37
C GLN A 455 15.36 -55.89 -81.21
N GLY A 456 16.02 -56.86 -80.57
CA GLY A 456 16.73 -57.95 -81.23
C GLY A 456 18.25 -57.76 -81.35
N TRP A 457 18.79 -56.62 -80.92
CA TRP A 457 20.24 -56.38 -80.88
C TRP A 457 20.93 -57.36 -79.93
N LYS A 458 22.15 -57.79 -80.27
CA LYS A 458 22.98 -58.68 -79.45
C LYS A 458 24.10 -57.88 -78.82
N SER A 459 24.35 -58.08 -77.53
CA SER A 459 25.45 -57.43 -76.81
C SER A 459 26.67 -58.33 -76.75
N TYR A 460 27.84 -57.79 -77.08
CA TYR A 460 29.12 -58.46 -76.91
C TYR A 460 30.22 -57.43 -76.61
N ASN A 461 30.99 -57.69 -75.54
CA ASN A 461 32.13 -56.88 -75.10
C ASN A 461 31.90 -55.34 -75.07
N GLY A 462 30.71 -54.89 -74.67
CA GLY A 462 30.33 -53.47 -74.61
C GLY A 462 29.72 -52.90 -75.90
N ASN A 463 29.80 -53.63 -77.02
CA ASN A 463 29.21 -53.25 -78.30
C ASN A 463 27.84 -53.93 -78.52
N LEU A 464 27.03 -53.33 -79.40
CA LEU A 464 25.71 -53.84 -79.82
C LEU A 464 25.70 -54.15 -81.31
N TYR A 465 25.22 -55.35 -81.67
CA TYR A 465 25.23 -55.89 -83.03
C TYR A 465 23.81 -56.19 -83.51
N TYR A 466 23.47 -55.76 -84.73
CA TYR A 466 22.17 -56.01 -85.34
C TYR A 466 22.29 -56.91 -86.57
N PHE A 467 21.65 -58.08 -86.52
CA PHE A 467 21.62 -59.05 -87.62
C PHE A 467 20.34 -58.87 -88.43
N SER A 468 20.41 -58.06 -89.50
CA SER A 468 19.25 -57.71 -90.33
C SER A 468 18.59 -58.93 -90.99
N HIS A 469 17.27 -59.04 -90.88
CA HIS A 469 16.47 -60.02 -91.63
C HIS A 469 16.25 -59.64 -93.11
N PHE A 470 16.57 -58.41 -93.50
CA PHE A 470 16.34 -57.89 -94.85
C PHE A 470 17.65 -57.71 -95.62
N LYS A 471 17.73 -58.33 -96.81
CA LYS A 471 18.85 -58.16 -97.74
C LYS A 471 18.81 -56.76 -98.37
N LYS A 472 19.99 -56.13 -98.47
CA LYS A 472 20.23 -54.79 -99.04
C LYS A 472 21.55 -54.81 -99.83
N SER A 473 21.79 -53.83 -100.70
CA SER A 473 23.18 -53.59 -101.17
C SER A 473 24.06 -53.17 -100.00
N TRP A 474 25.38 -53.34 -100.11
CA TRP A 474 26.32 -52.91 -99.07
C TRP A 474 26.12 -51.44 -98.68
N SER A 475 25.99 -50.55 -99.67
CA SER A 475 25.74 -49.11 -99.44
C SER A 475 24.40 -48.82 -98.74
N GLN A 476 23.34 -49.54 -99.07
CA GLN A 476 22.04 -49.42 -98.41
C GLN A 476 22.04 -50.02 -96.99
N ALA A 477 22.91 -51.01 -96.73
CA ALA A 477 23.08 -51.61 -95.42
C ALA A 477 23.84 -50.66 -94.47
N GLU A 478 24.92 -50.04 -94.94
CA GLU A 478 25.63 -48.99 -94.20
C GLU A 478 24.72 -47.79 -93.90
N GLN A 479 23.98 -47.28 -94.90
CA GLN A 479 22.99 -46.21 -94.67
C GLN A 479 21.93 -46.57 -93.64
N PHE A 480 21.49 -47.83 -93.61
CA PHE A 480 20.55 -48.32 -92.60
C PHE A 480 21.19 -48.40 -91.20
N CYS A 481 22.44 -48.83 -91.08
CA CYS A 481 23.15 -48.80 -89.80
C CYS A 481 23.30 -47.35 -89.29
N VAL A 482 23.74 -46.43 -90.16
CA VAL A 482 23.93 -45.01 -89.81
C VAL A 482 22.60 -44.35 -89.40
N SER A 483 21.48 -44.69 -90.04
CA SER A 483 20.17 -44.18 -89.61
C SER A 483 19.70 -44.70 -88.24
N HIS A 484 20.37 -45.72 -87.68
CA HIS A 484 20.15 -46.25 -86.33
C HIS A 484 21.31 -45.90 -85.36
N GLY A 485 22.21 -44.98 -85.74
CA GLY A 485 23.33 -44.55 -84.90
C GLY A 485 24.45 -45.60 -84.78
N ALA A 486 24.56 -46.51 -85.75
CA ALA A 486 25.55 -47.57 -85.82
C ALA A 486 26.26 -47.56 -87.19
N HIS A 487 27.20 -48.48 -87.40
CA HIS A 487 27.83 -48.75 -88.69
C HIS A 487 27.71 -50.25 -89.02
N LEU A 488 28.01 -50.65 -90.26
CA LEU A 488 28.24 -52.07 -90.53
C LEU A 488 29.43 -52.54 -89.68
N ALA A 489 29.27 -53.69 -89.01
CA ALA A 489 30.21 -54.14 -87.99
C ALA A 489 31.64 -54.25 -88.54
N SER A 490 32.61 -53.70 -87.79
CA SER A 490 34.00 -54.10 -87.89
C SER A 490 34.23 -55.42 -87.15
N VAL A 491 35.37 -56.06 -87.43
CA VAL A 491 35.84 -57.23 -86.68
C VAL A 491 37.30 -57.02 -86.34
N THR A 492 37.60 -57.03 -85.04
CA THR A 492 38.88 -56.58 -84.46
C THR A 492 39.62 -57.65 -83.69
N SER A 493 38.90 -58.69 -83.25
CA SER A 493 39.44 -59.86 -82.54
C SER A 493 38.87 -61.18 -83.07
N GLU A 494 39.54 -62.29 -82.76
CA GLU A 494 39.10 -63.64 -83.15
C GLU A 494 37.82 -64.05 -82.39
N GLU A 495 37.67 -63.61 -81.15
CA GLU A 495 36.49 -63.84 -80.32
C GLU A 495 35.27 -63.05 -80.83
N GLU A 496 35.48 -61.84 -81.33
CA GLU A 496 34.45 -61.06 -82.03
C GLU A 496 34.04 -61.73 -83.36
N GLN A 497 35.01 -62.23 -84.13
CA GLN A 497 34.73 -63.02 -85.34
C GLN A 497 33.91 -64.28 -85.00
N ALA A 498 34.27 -65.01 -83.94
CA ALA A 498 33.54 -66.19 -83.49
C ALA A 498 32.11 -65.85 -83.03
N PHE A 499 31.93 -64.77 -82.28
CA PHE A 499 30.62 -64.26 -81.85
C PHE A 499 29.74 -63.90 -83.06
N VAL A 500 30.24 -63.13 -84.02
CA VAL A 500 29.49 -62.80 -85.26
C VAL A 500 29.14 -64.07 -86.03
N THR A 501 30.10 -64.98 -86.19
CA THR A 501 29.92 -66.25 -86.93
C THR A 501 28.82 -67.14 -86.33
N GLN A 502 28.61 -67.10 -85.01
CA GLN A 502 27.52 -67.82 -84.35
C GLN A 502 26.15 -67.46 -84.93
N PHE A 503 25.90 -66.18 -85.21
CA PHE A 503 24.63 -65.67 -85.73
C PHE A 503 24.57 -65.64 -87.27
N THR A 504 25.71 -65.65 -87.96
CA THR A 504 25.78 -65.62 -89.43
C THR A 504 26.01 -66.99 -90.09
N SER A 505 26.21 -68.06 -89.32
CA SER A 505 26.52 -69.42 -89.83
C SER A 505 25.55 -69.95 -90.92
N ALA A 506 24.30 -69.49 -90.94
CA ALA A 506 23.28 -69.92 -91.91
C ALA A 506 23.08 -68.98 -93.12
N SER A 507 23.78 -67.83 -93.22
CA SER A 507 23.60 -66.86 -94.33
C SER A 507 24.72 -65.84 -94.41
N TYR A 508 25.01 -65.32 -95.61
CA TYR A 508 25.95 -64.21 -95.78
C TYR A 508 25.36 -62.88 -95.32
N TYR A 509 26.14 -62.12 -94.54
CA TYR A 509 25.82 -60.76 -94.06
C TYR A 509 26.89 -59.78 -94.53
N TRP A 510 26.51 -58.52 -94.72
CA TRP A 510 27.48 -57.45 -94.96
C TRP A 510 28.16 -57.03 -93.65
N ILE A 511 29.45 -56.74 -93.74
CA ILE A 511 30.29 -56.15 -92.70
C ILE A 511 30.89 -54.83 -93.23
N GLY A 512 31.46 -54.00 -92.35
CA GLY A 512 31.90 -52.64 -92.70
C GLY A 512 33.15 -52.56 -93.57
N LEU A 513 33.68 -53.70 -94.03
CA LEU A 513 34.93 -53.78 -94.77
C LEU A 513 34.74 -53.30 -96.21
N THR A 514 35.51 -52.28 -96.61
CA THR A 514 35.44 -51.69 -97.95
C THR A 514 36.79 -51.13 -98.38
N ASP A 515 37.10 -51.18 -99.67
CA ASP A 515 38.21 -50.47 -100.31
C ASP A 515 37.73 -49.28 -101.16
N SER A 516 36.45 -48.89 -101.01
CA SER A 516 35.87 -47.73 -101.67
C SER A 516 36.71 -46.47 -101.43
N GLY A 517 37.21 -45.89 -102.52
CA GLY A 517 38.10 -44.73 -102.51
C GLY A 517 39.53 -45.02 -102.98
N SER A 518 40.03 -46.26 -102.84
CA SER A 518 41.31 -46.71 -103.41
C SER A 518 41.35 -48.24 -103.49
N GLU A 519 41.18 -48.78 -104.69
CA GLU A 519 41.17 -50.23 -104.97
C GLU A 519 42.32 -50.96 -104.25
N GLY A 520 41.99 -52.00 -103.48
CA GLY A 520 42.96 -52.78 -102.72
C GLY A 520 43.40 -52.19 -101.37
N VAL A 521 42.94 -50.99 -101.00
CA VAL A 521 43.20 -50.37 -99.68
C VAL A 521 41.96 -50.51 -98.79
N TRP A 522 41.86 -51.66 -98.11
CA TRP A 522 40.75 -51.98 -97.21
C TRP A 522 40.72 -51.11 -95.94
N ARG A 523 39.51 -50.71 -95.54
CA ARG A 523 39.17 -49.95 -94.33
C ARG A 523 37.80 -50.36 -93.79
N TRP A 524 37.53 -50.05 -92.53
CA TRP A 524 36.20 -50.20 -91.91
C TRP A 524 35.40 -48.89 -91.98
N THR A 525 34.07 -48.97 -92.12
CA THR A 525 33.18 -47.79 -92.20
C THR A 525 32.98 -47.06 -90.88
N ASP A 526 33.14 -47.74 -89.75
CA ASP A 526 33.07 -47.19 -88.39
C ASP A 526 34.31 -46.37 -87.98
N GLY A 527 35.33 -46.29 -88.83
CA GLY A 527 36.61 -45.63 -88.54
C GLY A 527 37.64 -46.49 -87.80
N THR A 528 37.32 -47.75 -87.51
CA THR A 528 38.26 -48.69 -86.87
C THR A 528 39.48 -48.95 -87.77
N PRO A 529 40.72 -48.94 -87.24
CA PRO A 529 41.92 -49.22 -88.03
C PRO A 529 41.93 -50.64 -88.62
N PHE A 530 42.09 -50.76 -89.94
CA PHE A 530 42.26 -52.05 -90.61
C PHE A 530 43.69 -52.58 -90.45
N SER A 531 43.83 -53.89 -90.20
CA SER A 531 45.10 -54.57 -89.90
C SER A 531 45.23 -55.86 -90.71
N GLY A 532 45.69 -55.75 -91.96
CA GLY A 532 45.74 -56.86 -92.92
C GLY A 532 46.51 -58.12 -92.48
N ALA A 533 47.39 -58.03 -91.47
CA ALA A 533 48.06 -59.18 -90.86
C ALA A 533 47.14 -60.08 -90.03
N ARG A 534 45.97 -59.58 -89.58
CA ARG A 534 44.94 -60.32 -88.83
C ARG A 534 43.75 -60.75 -89.70
N SER A 535 43.75 -60.39 -90.99
CA SER A 535 42.61 -60.59 -91.90
C SER A 535 42.85 -61.64 -92.99
N ARG A 536 43.95 -62.41 -92.88
CA ARG A 536 44.23 -63.58 -93.73
C ARG A 536 44.20 -64.84 -92.87
N GLY A 537 42.99 -65.38 -92.69
CA GLY A 537 42.70 -66.72 -92.19
C GLY A 537 41.96 -67.50 -93.26
#